data_AF-A0A0N4YSP8-F1
#
_entry.id   AF-A0A0N4YSP8-F1
#
_cell.length_a   1.000
_cell.length_b   1.000
_cell.length_c   1.000
_cell.angle_alpha   90.00
_cell.angle_beta   90.00
_cell.angle_gamma   90.00
#
_symmetry.space_group_name_H-M   'P 1'
#
loop_
_entity.id
_entity.type
_entity.pdbx_description
1 polymer ?
#
loop_
_entity_poly.entity_id
_entity_poly.type
_entity_poly.pdbx_seq_one_letter_code
_entity_poly.pdbx_strand_id
1 'polypeptide(L)'
;MAFHILHTLKHGAELPPEVVNYMYSTGAFVILKDFPEGHEFGIDYKSWTVGPKFLGLKMIPAGVHFVYCSVKGAPRIGFFHNFKSEEIVAKRWDAKKETFSDEPVSDEEINRIRMNLKNIDSMLGPYPFENYRSWYALTDFINGQTVERVNPLKGQISAQAELVSMETCLMENEELNATVGCSNSVDREHPTRTRFVDQQGLPIMKIREGYEIRFIAIPQLRADENRVGIDYTDRLERLLRQL
;
A
#
# COMPACT_ATOMS: atom_id res chain seq x y z
N MET A 1 -22.58 20.32 16.05
CA MET A 1 -21.55 19.28 15.88
C MET A 1 -20.80 19.40 14.55
N ALA A 2 -21.45 19.27 13.38
CA ALA A 2 -20.78 19.35 12.07
C ALA A 2 -19.99 20.65 11.79
N PHE A 3 -20.52 21.81 12.21
CA PHE A 3 -19.85 23.11 12.02
C PHE A 3 -18.55 23.24 12.82
N HIS A 4 -18.50 22.68 14.04
CA HIS A 4 -17.29 22.67 14.87
C HIS A 4 -16.22 21.74 14.31
N ILE A 5 -16.61 20.57 13.80
CA ILE A 5 -15.69 19.64 13.14
C ILE A 5 -15.05 20.31 11.92
N LEU A 6 -15.85 20.89 11.01
CA LEU A 6 -15.34 21.58 9.82
C LEU A 6 -14.44 22.78 10.14
N HIS A 7 -14.74 23.54 11.18
CA HIS A 7 -13.90 24.66 11.63
C HIS A 7 -12.57 24.16 12.19
N THR A 8 -12.58 23.13 13.05
CA THR A 8 -11.36 22.56 13.63
C THR A 8 -10.47 21.90 12.57
N LEU A 9 -11.05 21.13 11.63
CA LEU A 9 -10.35 20.54 10.50
C LEU A 9 -9.70 21.58 9.57
N LYS A 10 -10.24 22.80 9.52
CA LYS A 10 -9.75 23.87 8.64
C LYS A 10 -8.67 24.75 9.27
N HIS A 11 -8.64 24.85 10.60
CA HIS A 11 -7.80 25.82 11.32
C HIS A 11 -6.80 25.21 12.31
N GLY A 12 -6.75 23.87 12.43
CA GLY A 12 -5.76 23.19 13.27
C GLY A 12 -5.94 23.46 14.78
N ALA A 13 -7.14 23.87 15.19
CA ALA A 13 -7.47 24.07 16.59
C ALA A 13 -7.59 22.72 17.33
N GLU A 14 -7.56 22.74 18.66
CA GLU A 14 -7.89 21.54 19.44
C GLU A 14 -9.36 21.12 19.20
N LEU A 15 -9.60 19.82 19.06
CA LEU A 15 -10.94 19.27 18.89
C LEU A 15 -11.72 19.41 20.21
N PRO A 16 -12.98 19.87 20.18
CA PRO A 16 -13.82 19.91 21.37
C PRO A 16 -13.93 18.52 22.02
N PRO A 17 -13.99 18.40 23.36
CA PRO A 17 -14.02 17.11 24.05
C PRO A 17 -15.12 16.16 23.57
N GLU A 18 -16.30 16.69 23.25
CA GLU A 18 -17.42 15.89 22.69
C GLU A 18 -17.07 15.26 21.34
N VAL A 19 -16.36 16.00 20.48
CA VAL A 19 -15.91 15.51 19.18
C VAL A 19 -14.81 14.46 19.37
N VAL A 20 -13.89 14.67 20.29
CA VAL A 20 -12.85 13.69 20.63
C VAL A 20 -13.48 12.38 21.11
N ASN A 21 -14.45 12.45 22.03
CA ASN A 21 -15.16 11.28 22.53
C ASN A 21 -15.91 10.54 21.42
N TYR A 22 -16.59 11.28 20.54
CA TYR A 22 -17.26 10.72 19.37
C TYR A 22 -16.25 10.01 18.45
N MET A 23 -15.18 10.69 18.03
CA MET A 23 -14.16 10.14 17.15
C MET A 23 -13.43 8.94 17.76
N TYR A 24 -13.25 8.93 19.09
CA TYR A 24 -12.70 7.77 19.79
C TYR A 24 -13.66 6.59 19.77
N SER A 25 -14.96 6.84 19.90
CA SER A 25 -15.97 5.79 19.93
C SER A 25 -16.29 5.21 18.55
N THR A 26 -16.19 6.00 17.48
CA THR A 26 -16.58 5.58 16.12
C THR A 26 -15.40 5.39 15.17
N GLY A 27 -14.25 6.01 15.47
CA GLY A 27 -13.06 5.91 14.62
C GLY A 27 -12.41 4.55 14.69
N ALA A 28 -11.67 4.21 13.65
CA ALA A 28 -10.86 3.01 13.58
C ALA A 28 -9.51 3.20 14.31
N PHE A 29 -8.84 2.07 14.51
CA PHE A 29 -7.55 1.96 15.17
C PHE A 29 -6.58 1.18 14.29
N VAL A 30 -5.32 1.62 14.26
CA VAL A 30 -4.21 0.84 13.73
C VAL A 30 -3.29 0.51 14.89
N ILE A 31 -3.01 -0.78 15.10
CA ILE A 31 -2.11 -1.26 16.14
C ILE A 31 -0.88 -1.88 15.49
N LEU A 32 0.29 -1.39 15.89
CA LEU A 32 1.58 -1.86 15.42
C LEU A 32 2.23 -2.69 16.52
N LYS A 33 2.35 -3.99 16.28
CA LYS A 33 3.04 -4.90 17.19
C LYS A 33 4.48 -5.05 16.77
N ASP A 34 5.38 -4.94 17.75
CA ASP A 34 6.82 -5.19 17.59
C ASP A 34 7.51 -4.27 16.56
N PHE A 35 6.87 -3.15 16.19
CA PHE A 35 7.45 -2.18 15.27
C PHE A 35 8.60 -1.43 15.95
N PRO A 36 9.77 -1.33 15.30
CA PRO A 36 10.97 -0.84 15.96
C PRO A 36 10.95 0.68 16.20
N GLU A 37 11.46 1.09 17.37
CA GLU A 37 11.67 2.50 17.72
C GLU A 37 12.66 3.18 16.77
N GLY A 38 12.51 4.48 16.57
CA GLY A 38 13.45 5.30 15.79
C GLY A 38 13.20 5.26 14.29
N HIS A 39 12.21 4.48 13.84
CA HIS A 39 11.80 4.36 12.44
C HIS A 39 10.58 5.21 12.12
N GLU A 40 10.36 5.46 10.83
CA GLU A 40 9.24 6.29 10.37
C GLU A 40 7.96 5.45 10.29
N PHE A 41 6.87 5.97 10.84
CA PHE A 41 5.52 5.49 10.60
C PHE A 41 4.63 6.66 10.19
N GLY A 42 3.74 6.45 9.23
CA GLY A 42 2.87 7.49 8.71
C GLY A 42 1.53 6.99 8.21
N ILE A 43 0.61 7.94 8.13
CA ILE A 43 -0.70 7.78 7.53
C ILE A 43 -0.98 9.02 6.69
N ASP A 44 -1.44 8.80 5.46
CA ASP A 44 -1.82 9.84 4.51
C ASP A 44 -0.73 10.91 4.33
N TYR A 45 -0.92 12.09 4.90
CA TYR A 45 -0.05 13.26 4.77
C TYR A 45 0.98 13.42 5.89
N LYS A 46 0.93 12.60 6.93
CA LYS A 46 1.76 12.81 8.11
C LYS A 46 2.48 11.55 8.54
N SER A 47 3.75 11.71 8.86
CA SER A 47 4.58 10.70 9.47
C SER A 47 5.31 11.23 10.69
N TRP A 48 5.75 10.30 11.52
CA TRP A 48 6.49 10.54 12.75
C TRP A 48 7.60 9.52 12.90
N THR A 49 8.61 9.87 13.67
CA THR A 49 9.55 8.90 14.23
C THR A 49 8.88 8.19 15.40
N VAL A 50 8.82 6.87 15.34
CA VAL A 50 8.24 6.01 16.37
C VAL A 50 9.08 6.11 17.65
N GLY A 51 8.43 6.43 18.76
CA GLY A 51 9.03 6.44 20.09
C GLY A 51 8.82 5.11 20.84
N PRO A 52 9.43 4.95 22.03
CA PRO A 52 9.50 3.67 22.75
C PRO A 52 8.14 3.14 23.23
N LYS A 53 7.14 4.01 23.35
CA LYS A 53 5.80 3.67 23.85
C LYS A 53 4.73 3.69 22.74
N PHE A 54 5.09 4.01 21.51
CA PHE A 54 4.10 4.17 20.45
C PHE A 54 3.61 2.79 19.99
N LEU A 55 2.29 2.58 20.03
CA LEU A 55 1.64 1.33 19.63
C LEU A 55 0.75 1.49 18.40
N GLY A 56 0.65 2.70 17.83
CA GLY A 56 -0.14 2.96 16.63
C GLY A 56 -1.07 4.16 16.76
N LEU A 57 -2.17 4.15 16.01
CA LEU A 57 -3.08 5.29 15.84
C LEU A 57 -4.51 4.97 16.29
N LYS A 58 -5.20 6.01 16.75
CA LYS A 58 -6.61 6.01 17.13
C LYS A 58 -7.38 7.09 16.38
N MET A 59 -8.71 6.97 16.38
CA MET A 59 -9.63 7.95 15.80
C MET A 59 -9.47 8.12 14.29
N ILE A 60 -9.10 7.05 13.58
CA ILE A 60 -8.98 7.09 12.11
C ILE A 60 -10.40 7.16 11.52
N PRO A 61 -10.72 8.16 10.70
CA PRO A 61 -12.02 8.23 10.04
C PRO A 61 -12.31 7.00 9.18
N ALA A 62 -13.59 6.66 9.02
CA ALA A 62 -13.96 5.62 8.06
C ALA A 62 -13.68 6.11 6.63
N GLY A 63 -13.22 5.20 5.77
CA GLY A 63 -12.84 5.50 4.39
C GLY A 63 -11.45 4.99 4.03
N VAL A 64 -11.00 5.34 2.83
CA VAL A 64 -9.70 4.90 2.31
C VAL A 64 -8.58 5.75 2.91
N HIS A 65 -7.59 5.08 3.48
CA HIS A 65 -6.37 5.68 4.03
C HIS A 65 -5.15 4.91 3.53
N PHE A 66 -4.01 5.59 3.46
CA PHE A 66 -2.73 4.96 3.10
C PHE A 66 -1.81 4.95 4.32
N VAL A 67 -1.52 3.76 4.84
CA VAL A 67 -0.63 3.57 5.99
C VAL A 67 0.74 3.12 5.47
N TYR A 68 1.81 3.74 5.94
CA TYR A 68 3.16 3.45 5.49
C TYR A 68 4.19 3.54 6.60
N CYS A 69 5.33 2.87 6.40
CA CYS A 69 6.48 2.96 7.26
C CYS A 69 7.78 2.94 6.47
N SER A 70 8.84 3.47 7.06
CA SER A 70 10.18 3.43 6.49
C SER A 70 11.19 3.07 7.56
N VAL A 71 11.88 1.95 7.36
CA VAL A 71 13.01 1.52 8.19
C VAL A 71 14.29 2.01 7.54
N LYS A 72 15.30 2.32 8.35
CA LYS A 72 16.54 2.93 7.85
C LYS A 72 17.30 1.92 7.00
N GLY A 73 17.56 2.27 5.74
CA GLY A 73 18.24 1.39 4.79
C GLY A 73 17.32 0.44 4.02
N ALA A 74 16.01 0.44 4.33
CA ALA A 74 15.00 -0.32 3.60
C ALA A 74 14.10 0.62 2.78
N PRO A 75 13.53 0.16 1.65
CA PRO A 75 12.50 0.90 0.93
C PRO A 75 11.31 1.21 1.84
N ARG A 76 10.65 2.35 1.60
CA ARG A 76 9.36 2.64 2.24
C ARG A 76 8.33 1.62 1.76
N ILE A 77 7.56 1.09 2.70
CA ILE A 77 6.48 0.15 2.41
C ILE A 77 5.18 0.66 3.00
N GLY A 78 4.05 0.31 2.39
CA GLY A 78 2.74 0.74 2.87
C GLY A 78 1.60 -0.01 2.20
N PHE A 79 0.38 0.30 2.60
CA PHE A 79 -0.83 -0.32 2.06
C PHE A 79 -2.00 0.65 2.12
N PHE A 80 -2.89 0.54 1.13
CA PHE A 80 -4.21 1.16 1.22
C PHE A 80 -5.16 0.25 2.01
N HIS A 81 -5.93 0.85 2.90
CA HIS A 81 -7.00 0.17 3.63
C HIS A 81 -8.26 1.02 3.63
N ASN A 82 -9.42 0.39 3.44
CA ASN A 82 -10.72 1.06 3.52
C ASN A 82 -11.32 0.84 4.91
N PHE A 83 -10.92 1.69 5.86
CA PHE A 83 -11.30 1.59 7.27
C PHE A 83 -12.82 1.66 7.45
N LYS A 84 -13.34 0.75 8.27
CA LYS A 84 -14.73 0.78 8.74
C LYS A 84 -14.82 1.46 10.11
N SER A 85 -16.01 1.95 10.44
CA SER A 85 -16.30 2.47 11.79
C SER A 85 -15.90 1.42 12.82
N GLU A 86 -15.19 1.83 13.87
CA GLU A 86 -14.79 0.98 15.01
C GLU A 86 -13.88 -0.21 14.66
N GLU A 87 -13.31 -0.22 13.46
CA GLU A 87 -12.39 -1.26 13.02
C GLU A 87 -11.06 -1.19 13.77
N ILE A 88 -10.47 -2.36 14.06
CA ILE A 88 -9.11 -2.46 14.60
C ILE A 88 -8.28 -3.24 13.60
N VAL A 89 -7.31 -2.56 12.98
CA VAL A 89 -6.32 -3.17 12.09
C VAL A 89 -5.03 -3.37 12.86
N ALA A 90 -4.68 -4.61 13.17
CA ALA A 90 -3.41 -4.93 13.81
C ALA A 90 -2.40 -5.48 12.80
N LYS A 91 -1.18 -4.94 12.81
CA LYS A 91 -0.06 -5.40 11.99
C LYS A 91 1.12 -5.75 12.90
N ARG A 92 1.74 -6.91 12.67
CA ARG A 92 2.94 -7.34 13.37
C ARG A 92 4.16 -7.10 12.50
N TRP A 93 5.23 -6.58 13.08
CA TRP A 93 6.50 -6.42 12.40
C TRP A 93 7.31 -7.72 12.44
N ASP A 94 7.87 -8.11 11.29
CA ASP A 94 8.86 -9.17 11.17
C ASP A 94 10.25 -8.54 11.09
N ALA A 95 11.00 -8.60 12.20
CA ALA A 95 12.34 -8.03 12.29
C ALA A 95 13.37 -8.71 11.37
N LYS A 96 13.13 -9.96 10.93
CA LYS A 96 14.06 -10.67 10.04
C LYS A 96 13.85 -10.27 8.58
N LYS A 97 12.59 -10.10 8.18
CA LYS A 97 12.23 -9.68 6.82
C LYS A 97 12.17 -8.17 6.64
N GLU A 98 12.29 -7.40 7.72
CA GLU A 98 12.12 -5.95 7.76
C GLU A 98 10.83 -5.50 7.06
N THR A 99 9.72 -6.20 7.33
CA THR A 99 8.39 -5.90 6.78
C THR A 99 7.28 -6.25 7.77
N PHE A 100 6.03 -5.91 7.44
CA PHE A 100 4.88 -6.45 8.15
C PHE A 100 4.71 -7.94 7.84
N SER A 101 4.40 -8.73 8.88
CA SER A 101 4.10 -10.15 8.75
C SER A 101 2.91 -10.38 7.82
N ASP A 102 3.02 -11.39 6.98
CA ASP A 102 1.93 -11.88 6.12
C ASP A 102 0.86 -12.62 6.94
N GLU A 103 1.21 -13.10 8.14
CA GLU A 103 0.28 -13.77 9.04
C GLU A 103 -0.72 -12.77 9.64
N PRO A 104 -2.03 -12.95 9.42
CA PRO A 104 -3.04 -12.09 10.02
C PRO A 104 -3.06 -12.26 11.54
N VAL A 105 -3.37 -11.17 12.24
CA VAL A 105 -3.62 -11.21 13.69
C VAL A 105 -4.97 -11.88 13.92
N SER A 106 -5.03 -12.86 14.83
CA SER A 106 -6.24 -13.65 15.06
C SER A 106 -7.38 -12.84 15.67
N ASP A 107 -8.62 -13.26 15.43
CA ASP A 107 -9.81 -12.58 15.95
C ASP A 107 -9.83 -12.53 17.48
N GLU A 108 -9.33 -13.58 18.16
CA GLU A 108 -9.19 -13.58 19.62
C GLU A 108 -8.22 -12.49 20.08
N GLU A 109 -7.13 -12.29 19.34
CA GLU A 109 -6.16 -11.25 19.65
C GLU A 109 -6.72 -9.85 19.40
N ILE A 110 -7.45 -9.64 18.30
CA ILE A 110 -8.18 -8.39 18.02
C ILE A 110 -9.19 -8.09 19.14
N ASN A 111 -9.93 -9.10 19.61
CA ASN A 111 -10.88 -8.93 20.71
C ASN A 111 -10.19 -8.58 22.04
N ARG A 112 -9.03 -9.18 22.34
CA ARG A 112 -8.21 -8.79 23.50
C ARG A 112 -7.75 -7.34 23.41
N ILE A 113 -7.29 -6.90 22.22
CA ILE A 113 -6.90 -5.51 21.98
C ILE A 113 -8.11 -4.59 22.20
N ARG A 114 -9.27 -4.92 21.65
CA ARG A 114 -10.52 -4.15 21.80
C ARG A 114 -10.88 -3.92 23.26
N MET A 115 -10.81 -4.98 24.09
CA MET A 115 -11.06 -4.89 25.53
C MET A 115 -10.03 -4.04 26.28
N ASN A 116 -8.82 -3.92 25.75
CA ASN A 116 -7.69 -3.24 26.38
C ASN A 116 -7.44 -1.82 25.84
N LEU A 117 -8.22 -1.32 24.86
CA LEU A 117 -8.00 -0.04 24.19
C LEU A 117 -7.84 1.15 25.17
N LYS A 118 -8.63 1.18 26.25
CA LYS A 118 -8.57 2.24 27.26
C LYS A 118 -7.24 2.26 28.02
N ASN A 119 -6.67 1.09 28.29
CA ASN A 119 -5.41 0.99 29.04
C ASN A 119 -4.21 1.40 28.18
N ILE A 120 -4.28 1.17 26.86
CA ILE A 120 -3.23 1.55 25.91
C ILE A 120 -3.47 2.92 25.26
N ASP A 121 -4.51 3.66 25.65
CA ASP A 121 -4.92 4.90 24.99
C ASP A 121 -3.80 5.96 24.93
N SER A 122 -2.99 6.04 26.00
CA SER A 122 -1.84 6.95 26.10
C SER A 122 -0.67 6.58 25.18
N MET A 123 -0.68 5.36 24.64
CA MET A 123 0.32 4.82 23.71
C MET A 123 -0.12 4.95 22.24
N LEU A 124 -1.32 5.47 22.00
CA LEU A 124 -1.90 5.65 20.66
C LEU A 124 -1.94 7.12 20.26
N GLY A 125 -1.36 7.43 19.11
CA GLY A 125 -1.42 8.77 18.52
C GLY A 125 -2.79 9.06 17.91
N PRO A 126 -3.35 10.27 18.09
CA PRO A 126 -4.56 10.66 17.37
C PRO A 126 -4.29 10.77 15.85
N TYR A 127 -5.27 10.41 15.02
CA TYR A 127 -5.23 10.68 13.59
C TYR A 127 -5.02 12.20 13.32
N PRO A 128 -4.19 12.58 12.32
CA PRO A 128 -3.84 13.97 12.03
C PRO A 128 -4.94 14.71 11.27
N PHE A 129 -5.98 15.09 12.00
CA PHE A 129 -7.18 15.73 11.49
C PHE A 129 -6.94 17.06 10.75
N GLU A 130 -5.83 17.74 11.02
CA GLU A 130 -5.41 18.97 10.30
C GLU A 130 -5.29 18.77 8.78
N ASN A 131 -4.97 17.56 8.33
CA ASN A 131 -4.78 17.24 6.91
C ASN A 131 -5.97 16.47 6.31
N TYR A 132 -6.98 16.13 7.12
CA TYR A 132 -8.06 15.24 6.71
C TYR A 132 -8.84 15.78 5.51
N ARG A 133 -9.09 17.10 5.46
CA ARG A 133 -9.81 17.72 4.34
C ARG A 133 -9.06 17.54 3.01
N SER A 134 -7.74 17.70 3.03
CA SER A 134 -6.91 17.51 1.85
C SER A 134 -6.88 16.04 1.42
N TRP A 135 -6.77 15.12 2.39
CA TRP A 135 -6.83 13.68 2.12
C TRP A 135 -8.17 13.26 1.51
N TYR A 136 -9.28 13.67 2.14
CA TYR A 136 -10.63 13.41 1.65
C TYR A 136 -10.80 13.86 0.19
N ALA A 137 -10.31 15.06 -0.16
CA ALA A 137 -10.40 15.57 -1.52
C ALA A 137 -9.61 14.74 -2.56
N LEU A 138 -8.51 14.08 -2.15
CA LEU A 138 -7.75 13.17 -3.02
C LEU A 138 -8.40 11.78 -3.15
N THR A 139 -9.17 11.35 -2.15
CA THR A 139 -9.68 9.98 -2.04
C THR A 139 -11.19 9.86 -2.25
N ASP A 140 -11.90 10.95 -2.54
CA ASP A 140 -13.37 11.00 -2.69
C ASP A 140 -13.93 9.97 -3.70
N PHE A 141 -13.18 9.68 -4.76
CA PHE A 141 -13.57 8.69 -5.79
C PHE A 141 -12.97 7.28 -5.56
N ILE A 142 -12.14 7.11 -4.53
CA ILE A 142 -11.48 5.83 -4.22
C ILE A 142 -12.33 5.09 -3.18
N ASN A 143 -12.98 4.02 -3.61
CA ASN A 143 -13.78 3.16 -2.73
C ASN A 143 -13.08 1.83 -2.43
N GLY A 144 -13.68 1.02 -1.54
CA GLY A 144 -13.14 -0.28 -1.16
C GLY A 144 -12.91 -1.23 -2.33
N GLN A 145 -13.82 -1.26 -3.30
CA GLN A 145 -13.70 -2.10 -4.50
C GLN A 145 -12.49 -1.68 -5.36
N THR A 146 -12.23 -0.37 -5.44
CA THR A 146 -11.07 0.16 -6.16
C THR A 146 -9.77 -0.25 -5.47
N VAL A 147 -9.70 -0.13 -4.15
CA VAL A 147 -8.54 -0.56 -3.36
C VAL A 147 -8.30 -2.06 -3.52
N GLU A 148 -9.33 -2.89 -3.37
CA GLU A 148 -9.23 -4.34 -3.52
C GLU A 148 -8.78 -4.74 -4.93
N ARG A 149 -9.29 -4.10 -5.97
CA ARG A 149 -8.91 -4.37 -7.35
C ARG A 149 -7.45 -4.01 -7.64
N VAL A 150 -6.98 -2.85 -7.17
CA VAL A 150 -5.70 -2.26 -7.57
C VAL A 150 -4.54 -2.65 -6.65
N ASN A 151 -4.79 -2.95 -5.36
CA ASN A 151 -3.75 -3.34 -4.42
C ASN A 151 -2.94 -4.55 -4.93
N PRO A 152 -1.63 -4.64 -4.69
CA PRO A 152 -0.86 -5.85 -5.00
C PRO A 152 -1.43 -7.09 -4.29
N LEU A 153 -1.24 -8.30 -4.85
CA LEU A 153 -1.70 -9.55 -4.20
C LEU A 153 -1.00 -9.78 -2.87
N LYS A 154 0.26 -9.33 -2.75
CA LYS A 154 1.02 -9.30 -1.50
C LYS A 154 0.36 -8.41 -0.44
N GLY A 155 -0.57 -7.53 -0.81
CA GLY A 155 -1.25 -6.62 0.12
C GLY A 155 -0.38 -5.47 0.63
N GLN A 156 0.78 -5.25 -0.01
CA GLN A 156 1.72 -4.19 0.33
C GLN A 156 2.33 -3.58 -0.93
N ILE A 157 2.53 -2.26 -0.90
CA ILE A 157 3.21 -1.47 -1.91
C ILE A 157 4.57 -1.08 -1.35
N SER A 158 5.62 -1.24 -2.16
CA SER A 158 6.98 -0.81 -1.85
C SER A 158 7.39 0.35 -2.76
N ALA A 159 8.16 1.30 -2.23
CA ALA A 159 8.77 2.38 -3.00
C ALA A 159 9.78 1.89 -4.03
N GLN A 160 10.32 0.68 -3.84
CA GLN A 160 11.15 0.00 -4.81
C GLN A 160 10.44 -1.26 -5.28
N ALA A 161 10.28 -1.40 -6.61
CA ALA A 161 9.70 -2.58 -7.19
C ALA A 161 10.58 -3.80 -6.90
N GLU A 162 9.95 -4.89 -6.46
CA GLU A 162 10.59 -6.19 -6.36
C GLU A 162 10.76 -6.73 -7.78
N LEU A 163 11.99 -6.82 -8.26
CA LEU A 163 12.30 -7.26 -9.61
C LEU A 163 12.89 -8.67 -9.60
N VAL A 164 12.48 -9.47 -10.56
CA VAL A 164 13.00 -10.80 -10.82
C VAL A 164 13.48 -10.88 -12.27
N SER A 165 14.62 -11.54 -12.48
CA SER A 165 15.14 -11.73 -13.84
C SER A 165 14.30 -12.78 -14.58
N MET A 166 14.18 -12.65 -15.90
CA MET A 166 13.48 -13.64 -16.72
C MET A 166 14.09 -15.04 -16.58
N GLU A 167 15.40 -15.13 -16.39
CA GLU A 167 16.08 -16.41 -16.11
C GLU A 167 15.56 -17.04 -14.82
N THR A 168 15.51 -16.28 -13.73
CA THR A 168 14.99 -16.74 -12.44
C THR A 168 13.53 -17.17 -12.56
N CYS A 169 12.69 -16.40 -13.25
CA CYS A 169 11.29 -16.78 -13.49
C CYS A 169 11.15 -18.15 -14.15
N LEU A 170 12.04 -18.48 -15.10
CA LEU A 170 12.01 -19.75 -15.81
C LEU A 170 12.61 -20.86 -14.95
N MET A 171 13.71 -20.60 -14.23
CA MET A 171 14.27 -21.58 -13.29
C MET A 171 13.27 -21.99 -12.21
N GLU A 172 12.44 -21.06 -11.74
CA GLU A 172 11.39 -21.31 -10.74
C GLU A 172 10.12 -21.96 -11.35
N ASN A 173 9.99 -21.99 -12.68
CA ASN A 173 8.83 -22.55 -13.39
C ASN A 173 9.28 -23.55 -14.47
N GLU A 174 9.40 -24.83 -14.08
CA GLU A 174 9.92 -25.91 -14.94
C GLU A 174 9.14 -26.09 -16.24
N GLU A 175 7.80 -25.96 -16.20
CA GLU A 175 6.95 -26.08 -17.38
C GLU A 175 7.24 -24.96 -18.38
N LEU A 176 7.31 -23.72 -17.91
CA LEU A 176 7.63 -22.58 -18.75
C LEU A 176 9.06 -22.69 -19.30
N ASN A 177 10.02 -23.13 -18.49
CA ASN A 177 11.42 -23.33 -18.90
C ASN A 177 11.56 -24.34 -20.04
N ALA A 178 10.81 -25.44 -19.98
CA ALA A 178 10.82 -26.48 -21.01
C ALA A 178 10.33 -25.97 -22.39
N THR A 179 9.57 -24.89 -22.43
CA THR A 179 9.07 -24.29 -23.68
C THR A 179 10.07 -23.35 -24.35
N VAL A 180 11.11 -22.90 -23.64
CA VAL A 180 12.06 -21.90 -24.14
C VAL A 180 13.34 -22.58 -24.61
N GLY A 181 13.74 -22.37 -25.86
CA GLY A 181 14.96 -22.95 -26.42
C GLY A 181 16.24 -22.48 -25.71
N CYS A 182 17.26 -23.36 -25.62
CA CYS A 182 18.55 -23.08 -24.98
C CYS A 182 19.48 -22.15 -25.79
N SER A 183 19.01 -21.55 -26.88
CA SER A 183 19.83 -20.62 -27.66
C SER A 183 20.22 -19.43 -26.77
N ASN A 184 21.52 -19.28 -26.50
CA ASN A 184 22.15 -18.32 -25.56
C ASN A 184 22.27 -18.76 -24.09
N SER A 185 22.17 -20.06 -23.78
CA SER A 185 22.61 -20.58 -22.47
C SER A 185 24.12 -20.41 -22.25
N VAL A 186 24.53 -20.28 -20.99
CA VAL A 186 25.94 -20.34 -20.59
C VAL A 186 26.56 -21.64 -21.09
N ASP A 187 27.65 -21.55 -21.84
CA ASP A 187 28.43 -22.70 -22.31
C ASP A 187 29.91 -22.50 -21.97
N ARG A 188 30.73 -23.54 -22.23
CA ARG A 188 32.17 -23.50 -21.90
C ARG A 188 32.93 -22.42 -22.68
N GLU A 189 32.44 -22.06 -23.86
CA GLU A 189 33.06 -21.08 -24.76
C GLU A 189 32.61 -19.65 -24.42
N HIS A 190 31.45 -19.49 -23.78
CA HIS A 190 30.83 -18.23 -23.43
C HIS A 190 30.26 -18.26 -21.98
N PRO A 191 31.15 -18.30 -20.97
CA PRO A 191 30.75 -18.47 -19.57
C PRO A 191 29.96 -17.29 -18.98
N THR A 192 29.96 -16.14 -19.66
CA THR A 192 29.31 -14.90 -19.23
C THR A 192 28.01 -14.58 -19.98
N ARG A 193 27.53 -15.47 -20.86
CA ARG A 193 26.27 -15.24 -21.59
C ARG A 193 25.08 -15.23 -20.64
N THR A 194 24.19 -14.26 -20.84
CA THR A 194 22.86 -14.24 -20.22
C THR A 194 21.84 -14.53 -21.30
N ARG A 195 20.96 -15.52 -21.08
CA ARG A 195 20.03 -16.01 -22.11
C ARG A 195 18.99 -14.96 -22.48
N PHE A 196 18.53 -14.19 -21.50
CA PHE A 196 17.46 -13.20 -21.65
C PHE A 196 17.99 -11.79 -21.41
N VAL A 197 18.42 -11.14 -22.48
CA VAL A 197 18.91 -9.76 -22.45
C VAL A 197 18.11 -8.86 -23.39
N ASP A 198 18.07 -7.57 -23.07
CA ASP A 198 17.52 -6.53 -23.93
C ASP A 198 18.48 -6.15 -25.07
N GLN A 199 18.12 -5.12 -25.85
CA GLN A 199 18.92 -4.65 -26.98
C GLN A 199 20.28 -4.06 -26.56
N GLN A 200 20.44 -3.71 -25.28
CA GLN A 200 21.65 -3.18 -24.68
C GLN A 200 22.48 -4.27 -23.98
N GLY A 201 22.01 -5.51 -23.97
CA GLY A 201 22.67 -6.64 -23.32
C GLY A 201 22.43 -6.71 -21.81
N LEU A 202 21.48 -5.94 -21.26
CA LEU A 202 21.12 -6.01 -19.84
C LEU A 202 20.11 -7.12 -19.59
N PRO A 203 20.13 -7.77 -18.41
CA PRO A 203 19.14 -8.79 -18.06
C PRO A 203 17.71 -8.24 -18.14
N ILE A 204 16.82 -9.01 -18.77
CA ILE A 204 15.39 -8.66 -18.79
C ILE A 204 14.82 -8.87 -17.38
N MET A 205 14.42 -7.77 -16.74
CA MET A 205 13.80 -7.76 -15.41
C MET A 205 12.29 -7.57 -15.51
N LYS A 206 11.53 -8.27 -14.67
CA LYS A 206 10.08 -8.11 -14.51
C LYS A 206 9.75 -7.85 -13.05
N ILE A 207 8.62 -7.18 -12.79
CA ILE A 207 8.09 -7.10 -11.42
C ILE A 207 7.71 -8.52 -10.98
N ARG A 208 8.14 -8.91 -9.77
CA ARG A 208 7.78 -10.20 -9.18
C ARG A 208 6.27 -10.27 -9.00
N GLU A 209 5.70 -11.41 -9.39
CA GLU A 209 4.26 -11.65 -9.29
C GLU A 209 3.74 -11.39 -7.87
N GLY A 210 2.63 -10.66 -7.80
CA GLY A 210 1.96 -10.27 -6.58
C GLY A 210 2.49 -8.97 -5.94
N TYR A 211 3.59 -8.41 -6.44
CA TYR A 211 4.12 -7.10 -6.00
C TYR A 211 3.65 -5.95 -6.88
N GLU A 212 3.15 -6.23 -8.08
CA GLU A 212 2.65 -5.23 -9.01
C GLU A 212 1.36 -4.59 -8.51
N ILE A 213 1.27 -3.27 -8.70
CA ILE A 213 0.00 -2.56 -8.56
C ILE A 213 -0.84 -2.92 -9.79
N ARG A 214 -2.04 -3.45 -9.55
CA ARG A 214 -2.93 -4.00 -10.59
C ARG A 214 -3.74 -2.91 -11.28
N PHE A 215 -3.04 -1.96 -11.89
CA PHE A 215 -3.67 -0.98 -12.75
C PHE A 215 -4.32 -1.65 -13.97
N ILE A 216 -5.38 -1.05 -14.48
CA ILE A 216 -5.96 -1.49 -15.75
C ILE A 216 -4.99 -1.09 -16.87
N ALA A 217 -4.69 -2.04 -17.75
CA ALA A 217 -3.91 -1.77 -18.93
C ALA A 217 -4.66 -0.80 -19.85
N ILE A 218 -4.04 0.35 -20.15
CA ILE A 218 -4.63 1.33 -21.07
C ILE A 218 -4.61 0.72 -22.48
N PRO A 219 -5.76 0.55 -23.14
CA PRO A 219 -5.80 -0.03 -24.48
C PRO A 219 -5.01 0.80 -25.49
N GLN A 220 -4.32 0.13 -26.41
CA GLN A 220 -3.70 0.82 -27.54
C GLN A 220 -4.77 1.47 -28.41
N LEU A 221 -4.47 2.68 -28.91
CA LEU A 221 -5.35 3.43 -29.80
C LEU A 221 -5.50 2.65 -31.11
N ARG A 222 -6.73 2.36 -31.52
CA ARG A 222 -7.00 1.90 -32.89
C ARG A 222 -7.04 3.13 -33.78
N ALA A 223 -5.87 3.63 -34.16
CA ALA A 223 -5.80 4.80 -35.00
C ALA A 223 -5.82 4.42 -36.48
N ASP A 224 -6.65 5.12 -37.25
CA ASP A 224 -6.24 5.59 -38.57
C ASP A 224 -5.23 6.74 -38.33
N GLU A 225 -4.16 6.85 -39.12
CA GLU A 225 -3.05 7.80 -38.93
C GLU A 225 -3.55 9.25 -38.73
N ASN A 226 -4.72 9.56 -39.30
CA ASN A 226 -5.38 10.87 -39.25
C ASN A 226 -6.02 11.24 -37.90
N ARG A 227 -6.16 10.33 -36.92
CA ARG A 227 -6.85 10.59 -35.63
C ARG A 227 -5.94 10.57 -34.40
N VAL A 228 -4.69 10.12 -34.54
CA VAL A 228 -3.70 10.14 -33.46
C VAL A 228 -3.46 11.60 -33.03
N GLY A 229 -3.51 11.89 -31.73
CA GLY A 229 -3.28 13.24 -31.21
C GLY A 229 -4.51 14.15 -31.14
N ILE A 230 -5.63 13.76 -31.76
CA ILE A 230 -6.83 14.60 -31.88
C ILE A 230 -8.00 14.03 -31.08
N ASP A 231 -8.25 12.72 -31.20
CA ASP A 231 -9.42 12.07 -30.62
C ASP A 231 -9.05 10.73 -29.97
N TYR A 232 -9.36 10.60 -28.69
CA TYR A 232 -9.09 9.40 -27.88
C TYR A 232 -10.37 8.71 -27.39
N THR A 233 -11.54 9.07 -27.95
CA THR A 233 -12.85 8.59 -27.49
C THR A 233 -12.96 7.06 -27.56
N ASP A 234 -12.53 6.41 -28.65
CA ASP A 234 -12.50 4.93 -28.76
C ASP A 234 -11.71 4.29 -27.61
N ARG A 235 -10.53 4.84 -27.30
CA ARG A 235 -9.67 4.31 -26.23
C ARG A 235 -10.33 4.49 -24.87
N LEU A 236 -10.97 5.64 -24.62
CA LEU A 236 -11.71 5.90 -23.38
C LEU A 236 -12.90 4.94 -23.24
N GLU A 237 -13.73 4.81 -24.27
CA GLU A 237 -14.88 3.89 -24.24
C GLU A 237 -14.46 2.44 -23.99
N ARG A 238 -13.37 2.00 -24.62
CA ARG A 238 -12.81 0.65 -24.40
C ARG A 238 -12.25 0.46 -23.01
N LEU A 239 -11.72 1.51 -22.39
CA LEU A 239 -11.29 1.48 -20.99
C LEU A 239 -12.51 1.40 -20.06
N LEU A 240 -13.53 2.22 -20.30
CA LEU A 240 -14.76 2.24 -19.50
C LEU A 240 -15.53 0.91 -19.56
N ARG A 241 -15.47 0.17 -20.67
CA ARG A 241 -16.07 -1.17 -20.80
C ARG A 241 -15.36 -2.27 -19.99
N GLN A 242 -14.15 -2.02 -19.48
CA GLN A 242 -13.39 -2.96 -18.67
C GLN A 242 -13.58 -2.74 -17.15
N LEU A 243 -14.22 -1.63 -16.77
CA LEU A 243 -14.58 -1.30 -15.39
C LEU A 243 -15.93 -1.91 -15.03
#